data_AF-A0A7C7CAK3-F1
#
_entry.id   AF-A0A7C7CAK3-F1
#
_cell.length_a   1.000
_cell.length_b   1.000
_cell.length_c   1.000
_cell.angle_alpha   90.00
_cell.angle_beta   90.00
_cell.angle_gamma   90.00
#
_symmetry.space_group_name_H-M   'P 1'
#
loop_
_entity.id
_entity.type
_entity.pdbx_description
1 polymer ?
#
loop_
_entity_poly.entity_id
_entity_poly.type
_entity_poly.pdbx_seq_one_letter_code
_entity_poly.pdbx_strand_id
1 'polypeptide(L)'
;MARKFFKEVNGENPAVVFELVAPTGFAEITDRDENIYLLVHEYEKREEEGEKVFNDTRASVYYDFTQGVYGDPTLAATLQAVFDLEIHLSNVIIYLKSGGWLTAQGAVSALAISGLYDQDFKDSLTQIINDYVTDNY
;
A
#
# COMPACT_ATOMS: atom_id res chain seq x y z
N MET A 1 -12.86 -10.89 10.02
CA MET A 1 -13.30 -10.12 11.21
C MET A 1 -12.59 -8.78 11.15
N ALA A 2 -13.17 -7.70 11.68
CA ALA A 2 -12.46 -6.42 11.74
C ALA A 2 -11.43 -6.43 12.89
N ARG A 3 -10.25 -5.86 12.66
CA ARG A 3 -9.23 -5.64 13.70
C ARG A 3 -9.74 -4.67 14.77
N LYS A 4 -9.24 -4.82 15.98
CA LYS A 4 -9.60 -4.01 17.16
C LYS A 4 -8.37 -3.65 17.97
N PHE A 5 -8.49 -2.61 18.80
CA PHE A 5 -7.45 -2.24 19.73
C PHE A 5 -7.56 -3.01 21.04
N PHE A 6 -6.41 -3.47 21.52
CA PHE A 6 -6.27 -4.07 22.83
C PHE A 6 -5.19 -3.35 23.60
N LYS A 7 -5.36 -3.20 24.92
CA LYS A 7 -4.38 -2.61 25.82
C LYS A 7 -3.88 -3.63 26.84
N GLU A 8 -2.60 -3.54 27.15
CA GLU A 8 -1.95 -4.38 28.15
C GLU A 8 -2.61 -4.21 29.52
N VAL A 9 -2.83 -5.33 30.22
CA VAL A 9 -3.43 -5.34 31.55
C VAL A 9 -2.35 -5.12 32.60
N ASN A 10 -2.55 -4.16 33.50
CA ASN A 10 -1.67 -3.80 34.63
C ASN A 10 -0.31 -3.17 34.25
N GLY A 11 -0.13 -2.65 33.04
CA GLY A 11 1.03 -1.82 32.71
C GLY A 11 0.91 -0.40 33.29
N GLU A 12 2.01 0.17 33.80
CA GLU A 12 2.05 1.60 34.19
C GLU A 12 1.91 2.52 32.97
N ASN A 13 2.42 2.08 31.82
CA ASN A 13 2.20 2.67 30.52
C ASN A 13 1.80 1.55 29.55
N PRO A 14 0.51 1.14 29.54
CA PRO A 14 0.08 -0.08 28.89
C PRO A 14 0.29 0.00 27.38
N ALA A 15 0.94 -1.01 26.80
CA ALA A 15 1.08 -1.12 25.36
C ALA A 15 -0.29 -1.28 24.69
N VAL A 16 -0.44 -0.71 23.47
CA VAL A 16 -1.64 -0.86 22.64
C VAL A 16 -1.29 -1.60 21.36
N VAL A 17 -2.15 -2.54 20.97
CA VAL A 17 -1.97 -3.38 19.78
C VAL A 17 -3.25 -3.38 18.94
N PHE A 18 -3.11 -3.39 17.61
CA PHE A 18 -4.22 -3.41 16.65
C PHE A 18 -4.29 -4.76 15.94
N GLU A 19 -5.15 -5.66 16.43
CA GLU A 19 -5.13 -7.08 16.09
C GLU A 19 -6.52 -7.66 15.86
N LEU A 20 -6.61 -8.86 15.25
CA LEU A 20 -7.87 -9.58 15.07
C LEU A 20 -8.37 -10.25 16.36
N VAL A 21 -7.43 -10.65 17.23
CA VAL A 21 -7.70 -11.38 18.47
C VAL A 21 -6.84 -10.80 19.58
N ALA A 22 -7.39 -10.72 20.79
CA ALA A 22 -6.66 -10.23 21.96
C ALA A 22 -5.41 -11.07 22.23
N PRO A 23 -4.20 -10.47 22.28
CA PRO A 23 -3.02 -11.16 22.75
C PRO A 23 -3.12 -11.51 24.24
N THR A 24 -2.30 -12.48 24.67
CA THR A 24 -2.28 -12.87 26.09
C THR A 24 -1.82 -11.69 26.95
N GLY A 25 -2.58 -11.36 28.00
CA GLY A 25 -2.29 -10.23 28.87
C GLY A 25 -2.87 -8.89 28.39
N PHE A 26 -3.67 -8.88 27.32
CA PHE A 26 -4.32 -7.68 26.80
C PHE A 26 -5.85 -7.77 26.91
N ALA A 27 -6.50 -6.63 27.05
CA ALA A 27 -7.96 -6.49 27.06
C ALA A 27 -8.43 -5.54 25.96
N GLU A 28 -9.61 -5.80 25.39
CA GLU A 28 -10.19 -4.96 24.33
C GLU A 28 -10.45 -3.54 24.86
N ILE A 29 -10.08 -2.53 24.07
CA ILE A 29 -10.45 -1.15 24.33
C ILE A 29 -11.88 -0.96 23.83
N THR A 30 -12.82 -0.72 24.74
CA THR A 30 -14.24 -0.52 24.38
C THR A 30 -14.67 0.94 24.40
N ASP A 31 -13.80 1.84 24.87
CA ASP A 31 -14.10 3.27 24.87
C ASP A 31 -14.12 3.80 23.43
N ARG A 32 -15.20 4.51 23.07
CA ARG A 32 -15.42 4.93 21.69
C ARG A 32 -14.42 6.00 21.26
N ASP A 33 -14.15 6.97 22.13
CA ASP A 33 -13.35 8.14 21.77
C ASP A 33 -11.87 7.77 21.74
N GLU A 34 -11.42 6.90 22.66
CA GLU A 34 -10.10 6.26 22.62
C GLU A 34 -9.91 5.46 21.33
N ASN A 35 -10.88 4.64 20.92
CA ASN A 35 -10.81 3.91 19.65
C ASN A 35 -10.75 4.82 18.44
N ILE A 36 -11.52 5.91 18.41
CA ILE A 36 -11.48 6.88 17.29
C ILE A 36 -10.11 7.54 17.23
N TYR A 37 -9.56 7.96 18.36
CA TYR A 37 -8.22 8.53 18.44
C TYR A 37 -7.17 7.56 17.87
N LEU A 38 -7.19 6.30 18.31
CA LEU A 38 -6.25 5.27 17.82
C LEU A 38 -6.44 4.95 16.33
N LEU A 39 -7.68 4.89 15.83
CA LEU A 39 -7.97 4.69 14.41
C LEU A 39 -7.40 5.81 13.54
N VAL A 40 -7.51 7.06 13.97
CA VAL A 40 -6.93 8.20 13.23
C VAL A 40 -5.42 8.02 13.07
N HIS A 41 -4.72 7.64 14.13
CA HIS A 41 -3.27 7.44 14.08
C HIS A 41 -2.88 6.26 13.19
N GLU A 42 -3.66 5.16 13.20
CA GLU A 42 -3.43 4.04 12.27
C GLU A 42 -3.68 4.44 10.82
N TYR A 43 -4.68 5.29 10.54
CA TYR A 43 -4.88 5.81 9.19
C TYR A 43 -3.72 6.70 8.75
N GLU A 44 -3.26 7.62 9.59
CA GLU A 44 -2.10 8.48 9.31
C GLU A 44 -0.85 7.64 9.01
N LYS A 45 -0.57 6.64 9.84
CA LYS A 45 0.56 5.72 9.65
C LYS A 45 0.47 4.96 8.32
N ARG A 46 -0.71 4.43 7.97
CA ARG A 46 -0.94 3.76 6.68
C ARG A 46 -0.74 4.69 5.50
N GLU A 47 -1.16 5.94 5.63
CA GLU A 47 -0.95 6.95 4.60
C GLU A 47 0.53 7.24 4.36
N GLU A 48 1.34 7.34 5.43
CA GLU A 48 2.78 7.52 5.37
C GLU A 48 3.49 6.29 4.78
N GLU A 49 3.13 5.09 5.24
CA GLU A 49 3.68 3.84 4.73
C GLU A 49 3.35 3.65 3.24
N GLY A 50 2.11 3.93 2.84
CA GLY A 50 1.70 3.90 1.44
C GLY A 50 2.48 4.88 0.56
N GLU A 51 2.73 6.10 1.05
CA GLU A 51 3.56 7.08 0.36
C GLU A 51 5.02 6.64 0.24
N LYS A 52 5.57 6.01 1.28
CA LYS A 52 6.93 5.48 1.24
C LYS A 52 7.07 4.36 0.21
N VAL A 53 6.18 3.37 0.23
CA VAL A 53 6.18 2.25 -0.73
C VAL A 53 6.07 2.78 -2.17
N PHE A 54 5.25 3.82 -2.39
CA PHE A 54 5.16 4.50 -3.69
C PHE A 54 6.49 5.10 -4.14
N ASN A 55 7.12 5.90 -3.27
CA ASN A 55 8.36 6.59 -3.58
C ASN A 55 9.50 5.59 -3.86
N ASP A 56 9.56 4.50 -3.10
CA ASP A 56 10.54 3.43 -3.29
C ASP A 56 10.34 2.70 -4.64
N THR A 57 9.08 2.41 -4.99
CA THR A 57 8.74 1.79 -6.28
C THR A 57 9.11 2.71 -7.45
N ARG A 58 8.76 4.00 -7.36
CA ARG A 58 9.10 5.01 -8.37
C ARG A 58 10.61 5.13 -8.56
N ALA A 59 11.36 5.21 -7.46
CA ALA A 59 12.81 5.30 -7.50
C ALA A 59 13.45 4.07 -8.17
N SER A 60 12.92 2.87 -7.89
CA SER A 60 13.40 1.62 -8.46
C SER A 60 13.18 1.54 -9.98
N VAL A 61 11.96 1.85 -10.45
CA VAL A 61 11.64 1.84 -11.89
C VAL A 61 12.47 2.87 -12.65
N TYR A 62 12.61 4.08 -12.11
CA TYR A 62 13.46 5.11 -12.72
C TYR A 62 14.92 4.68 -12.79
N TYR A 63 15.44 4.06 -11.73
CA TYR A 63 16.79 3.54 -11.71
C TYR A 63 17.00 2.47 -12.79
N ASP A 64 16.14 1.45 -12.86
CA ASP A 64 16.22 0.37 -13.85
C ASP A 64 16.13 0.90 -15.29
N PHE A 65 15.32 1.94 -15.52
CA PHE A 65 15.28 2.66 -16.79
C PHE A 65 16.64 3.31 -17.12
N THR A 66 17.25 4.05 -16.19
CA THR A 66 18.56 4.67 -16.43
C THR A 66 19.68 3.65 -16.65
N GLN A 67 19.52 2.43 -16.13
CA GLN A 67 20.46 1.33 -16.33
C GLN A 67 20.21 0.55 -17.64
N GLY A 68 19.18 0.90 -18.42
CA GLY A 68 18.87 0.26 -19.69
C GLY A 68 18.35 -1.18 -19.55
N VAL A 69 17.83 -1.54 -18.37
CA VAL A 69 17.29 -2.89 -18.06
C VAL A 69 16.19 -3.30 -19.03
N TYR A 70 15.44 -2.33 -19.55
CA TYR A 70 14.24 -2.57 -20.34
C TYR A 70 14.43 -2.65 -21.87
N GLY A 71 15.65 -2.50 -22.38
CA GLY A 71 15.99 -2.80 -23.78
C GLY A 71 15.36 -1.91 -24.88
N ASP A 72 16.23 -1.26 -25.65
CA ASP A 72 16.01 -0.52 -26.90
C ASP A 72 15.19 0.81 -26.85
N PRO A 73 15.72 1.92 -27.44
CA PRO A 73 15.38 3.29 -27.09
C PRO A 73 14.70 4.02 -28.24
N THR A 74 13.39 4.18 -28.16
CA THR A 74 12.90 5.53 -28.40
C THR A 74 12.74 6.14 -27.03
N LEU A 75 13.82 6.77 -26.54
CA LEU A 75 13.91 7.37 -25.22
C LEU A 75 12.64 8.15 -24.84
N ALA A 76 11.99 8.80 -25.82
CA ALA A 76 10.71 9.50 -25.65
C ALA A 76 9.49 8.59 -25.43
N ALA A 77 9.35 7.46 -26.13
CA ALA A 77 8.24 6.53 -25.94
C ALA A 77 8.41 5.72 -24.64
N THR A 78 9.65 5.34 -24.32
CA THR A 78 9.97 4.63 -23.07
C THR A 78 9.81 5.55 -21.86
N LEU A 79 10.25 6.81 -21.95
CA LEU A 79 10.06 7.80 -20.87
C LEU A 79 8.59 8.19 -20.71
N GLN A 80 7.83 8.34 -21.81
CA GLN A 80 6.38 8.56 -21.73
C GLN A 80 5.68 7.35 -21.08
N ALA A 81 6.05 6.13 -21.44
CA ALA A 81 5.53 4.93 -20.80
C ALA A 81 5.91 4.84 -19.31
N VAL A 82 7.07 5.37 -18.90
CA VAL A 82 7.44 5.53 -17.48
C VAL A 82 6.54 6.56 -16.79
N PHE A 83 6.31 7.73 -17.38
CA PHE A 83 5.41 8.74 -16.80
C PHE A 83 3.95 8.29 -16.75
N ASP A 84 3.47 7.59 -17.78
CA ASP A 84 2.13 7.03 -17.82
C ASP A 84 1.96 5.97 -16.72
N LEU A 85 2.99 5.16 -16.48
CA LEU A 85 3.02 4.25 -15.33
C LEU A 85 3.01 5.02 -14.01
N GLU A 86 3.81 6.07 -13.86
CA GLU A 86 3.84 6.88 -12.64
C GLU A 86 2.45 7.44 -12.32
N ILE A 87 1.74 7.94 -13.33
CA ILE A 87 0.36 8.43 -13.17
C ILE A 87 -0.58 7.28 -12.80
N HIS A 88 -0.45 6.13 -13.44
CA HIS A 88 -1.31 4.98 -13.18
C HIS A 88 -1.11 4.41 -11.77
N LEU A 89 0.15 4.25 -11.34
CA LEU A 89 0.51 3.85 -9.99
C LEU A 89 0.07 4.89 -8.95
N SER A 90 0.17 6.18 -9.26
CA SER A 90 -0.34 7.25 -8.40
C SER A 90 -1.85 7.09 -8.16
N ASN A 91 -2.62 6.78 -9.20
CA ASN A 91 -4.07 6.55 -9.07
C ASN A 91 -4.40 5.30 -8.27
N VAL A 92 -3.70 4.18 -8.52
CA VAL A 92 -3.83 2.94 -7.75
C VAL A 92 -3.61 3.20 -6.27
N ILE A 93 -2.59 3.99 -5.92
CA ILE A 93 -2.24 4.27 -4.53
C ILE A 93 -3.19 5.26 -3.87
N ILE A 94 -3.70 6.26 -4.60
CA ILE A 94 -4.80 7.11 -4.11
C ILE A 94 -6.02 6.24 -3.75
N TYR A 95 -6.34 5.23 -4.56
CA TYR A 95 -7.41 4.29 -4.24
C TYR A 95 -7.09 3.45 -3.00
N LEU A 96 -5.85 2.99 -2.82
CA LEU A 96 -5.45 2.30 -1.59
C LEU A 96 -5.54 3.19 -0.35
N LYS A 97 -5.05 4.44 -0.42
CA LYS A 97 -5.13 5.41 0.68
C LYS A 97 -6.56 5.73 1.09
N SER A 98 -7.48 5.77 0.12
CA SER A 98 -8.91 6.03 0.36
C SER A 98 -9.73 4.78 0.73
N GLY A 99 -9.10 3.60 0.89
CA GLY A 99 -9.78 2.34 1.20
C GLY A 99 -10.53 1.71 0.01
N GLY A 100 -10.35 2.25 -1.20
CA GLY A 100 -10.92 1.76 -2.46
C GLY A 100 -10.13 0.59 -3.07
N TRP A 101 -9.91 -0.49 -2.30
CA TRP A 101 -9.07 -1.62 -2.73
C TRP A 101 -9.57 -2.33 -4.00
N LEU A 102 -10.89 -2.49 -4.17
CA LEU A 102 -11.48 -3.02 -5.42
C LEU A 102 -11.17 -2.12 -6.62
N THR A 103 -11.20 -0.81 -6.41
CA THR A 103 -10.87 0.19 -7.43
C THR A 103 -9.38 0.16 -7.76
N ALA A 104 -8.51 -0.05 -6.77
CA ALA A 104 -7.08 -0.22 -6.95
C ALA A 104 -6.75 -1.50 -7.78
N GLN A 105 -7.37 -2.64 -7.46
CA GLN A 105 -7.24 -3.87 -8.26
C GLN A 105 -7.75 -3.67 -9.70
N GLY A 106 -8.90 -3.00 -9.85
CA GLY A 106 -9.45 -2.65 -11.15
C GLY A 106 -8.49 -1.77 -11.98
N ALA A 107 -7.88 -0.76 -11.34
CA ALA A 107 -6.91 0.10 -11.99
C ALA A 107 -5.66 -0.67 -12.45
N VAL A 108 -5.10 -1.58 -11.65
CA VAL A 108 -3.97 -2.43 -12.09
C VAL A 108 -4.36 -3.33 -13.26
N SER A 109 -5.54 -3.96 -13.21
CA SER A 109 -6.00 -4.82 -14.29
C SER A 109 -6.17 -4.06 -15.62
N ALA A 110 -6.50 -2.77 -15.56
CA ALA A 110 -6.66 -1.87 -16.70
C ALA A 110 -5.33 -1.33 -17.27
N LEU A 111 -4.19 -1.54 -16.61
CA LEU A 111 -2.87 -1.12 -17.12
C LEU A 111 -2.63 -1.79 -18.48
N ALA A 112 -2.45 -0.99 -19.54
CA ALA A 112 -2.17 -1.54 -20.86
C ALA A 112 -0.80 -2.25 -20.86
N ILE A 113 -0.76 -3.48 -21.37
CA ILE A 113 0.48 -4.23 -21.57
C ILE A 113 1.19 -3.60 -22.78
N SER A 114 2.37 -3.03 -22.58
CA SER A 114 3.16 -2.46 -23.67
C SER A 114 4.63 -2.36 -23.30
N GLY A 115 5.52 -2.84 -24.18
CA GLY A 115 6.97 -2.71 -24.06
C GLY A 115 7.48 -3.11 -22.66
N LEU A 116 7.75 -2.10 -21.83
CA LEU A 116 8.19 -2.14 -20.43
C LEU A 116 7.32 -2.98 -19.48
N TYR A 117 6.04 -3.14 -19.77
CA TYR A 117 5.06 -3.74 -18.85
C TYR A 117 4.47 -4.99 -19.48
N ASP A 118 4.99 -6.13 -19.06
CA ASP A 118 4.45 -7.44 -19.38
C ASP A 118 3.43 -7.88 -18.31
N GLN A 119 2.92 -9.09 -18.50
CA GLN A 119 1.96 -9.68 -17.56
C GLN A 119 2.61 -9.94 -16.19
N ASP A 120 3.90 -10.30 -16.15
CA ASP A 120 4.63 -10.61 -14.91
C ASP A 120 4.73 -9.37 -14.00
N PHE A 121 4.91 -8.18 -14.59
CA PHE A 121 4.87 -6.91 -13.85
C PHE A 121 3.47 -6.60 -13.29
N LYS A 122 2.41 -6.81 -14.09
CA LYS A 122 1.02 -6.62 -13.63
C LYS A 122 0.67 -7.59 -12.50
N ASP A 123 1.15 -8.82 -12.57
CA ASP A 123 0.94 -9.83 -11.54
C ASP A 123 1.69 -9.45 -10.26
N SER A 124 2.92 -8.94 -10.38
CA SER A 124 3.70 -8.43 -9.25
C SER A 124 3.03 -7.25 -8.53
N LEU A 125 2.51 -6.27 -9.27
CA LEU A 125 1.73 -5.17 -8.71
C LEU A 125 0.43 -5.65 -8.05
N THR A 126 -0.25 -6.61 -8.67
CA THR A 126 -1.47 -7.22 -8.11
C THR A 126 -1.16 -7.90 -6.78
N GLN A 127 -0.04 -8.61 -6.70
CA GLN A 127 0.41 -9.26 -5.47
C GLN A 127 0.68 -8.24 -4.36
N ILE A 128 1.40 -7.15 -4.66
CA ILE A 128 1.66 -6.07 -3.69
C ILE A 128 0.35 -5.49 -3.13
N ILE A 129 -0.66 -5.28 -3.98
CA ILE A 129 -1.99 -4.81 -3.53
C ILE A 129 -2.66 -5.84 -2.63
N ASN A 130 -2.62 -7.11 -3.00
CA ASN A 130 -3.25 -8.17 -2.20
C ASN A 130 -2.59 -8.35 -0.84
N ASP A 131 -1.26 -8.25 -0.78
CA ASP A 131 -0.48 -8.30 0.45
C ASP A 131 -0.83 -7.11 1.35
N TYR A 132 -0.81 -5.88 0.79
CA TYR A 132 -1.22 -4.69 1.53
C TYR A 132 -2.64 -4.79 2.09
N VAL A 133 -3.61 -5.29 1.30
CA VAL A 133 -4.99 -5.49 1.77
C VAL A 133 -5.04 -6.51 2.91
N THR A 134 -4.36 -7.64 2.77
CA THR A 134 -4.31 -8.69 3.79
C THR A 134 -3.69 -8.20 5.10
N ASP A 135 -2.65 -7.36 4.99
CA ASP A 135 -1.92 -6.84 6.14
C ASP A 135 -2.66 -5.70 6.84
N ASN A 136 -3.65 -5.06 6.19
CA ASN A 136 -4.31 -3.85 6.70
C ASN A 136 -5.84 -3.94 6.88
N TYR A 137 -6.53 -4.92 6.32
CA TYR A 137 -8.00 -5.05 6.36
C TYR A 137 -8.46 -6.46 6.75
#